data_AF-A0AAU4B6S2-F1
#
_entry.id   AF-A0AAU4B6S2-F1
#
_cell.length_a   1.000
_cell.length_b   1.000
_cell.length_c   1.000
_cell.angle_alpha   90.00
_cell.angle_beta   90.00
_cell.angle_gamma   90.00
#
_symmetry.space_group_name_H-M   'P 1'
#
loop_
_entity.id
_entity.type
_entity.pdbx_description
1 polymer ?
#
loop_
_entity_poly.entity_id
_entity_poly.type
_entity_poly.pdbx_seq_one_letter_code
_entity_poly.pdbx_strand_id
1 'polypeptide(L)'
;MKRPFGHAEGTGAAKLPDVIEARDTGSRKPPRRGRGRDFWPDDKKPGRRLPSPKLLYAGAAALVAVAVAVVAVLALTGGETEKAAPKEVLPTAYTPDFNGEGFRQIAERSADGRAITEGEAFSAKSLKSGGHSFSLAASDLKSDCKAATWGARLQGDLAKFGCNQVARSVYVSADKKHVGHFIVINLVGVEGVKQILRDLDPRTKAGWPTLLKAPDVPASGAGFSAAYAKTYGHYAVLTLVERAGGAKPASLNEMIDVSLVIENAADFLYGRLDLASTGRPGQ
;
A
#
# COMPACT_ATOMS: atom_id res chain seq x y z
N MET A 1 61.99 1.64 6.06
CA MET A 1 62.07 2.27 4.72
C MET A 1 60.82 3.12 4.51
N LYS A 2 60.99 4.46 4.51
CA LYS A 2 59.98 5.47 4.18
C LYS A 2 60.07 5.79 2.68
N ARG A 3 58.95 5.78 1.96
CA ARG A 3 58.78 6.42 0.63
C ARG A 3 57.33 6.92 0.47
N PRO A 4 57.11 7.94 -0.37
CA PRO A 4 56.43 9.16 0.08
C PRO A 4 55.06 9.41 -0.55
N PHE A 5 54.38 10.40 0.04
CA PHE A 5 53.20 11.09 -0.47
C PHE A 5 53.39 11.61 -1.91
N GLY A 6 52.40 11.33 -2.77
CA GLY A 6 52.21 11.98 -4.05
C GLY A 6 50.90 12.75 -4.04
N HIS A 7 50.99 14.07 -4.08
CA HIS A 7 49.88 14.98 -4.35
C HIS A 7 49.53 14.94 -5.84
N ALA A 8 48.24 14.92 -6.16
CA ALA A 8 47.73 15.31 -7.46
C ALA A 8 46.64 16.37 -7.25
N GLU A 9 46.98 17.60 -7.61
CA GLU A 9 46.03 18.69 -7.87
C GLU A 9 45.16 18.33 -9.09
N GLY A 10 43.87 18.57 -8.96
CA GLY A 10 42.87 18.41 -10.02
C GLY A 10 41.78 19.45 -9.87
N THR A 11 42.09 20.66 -10.34
CA THR A 11 41.17 21.78 -10.56
C THR A 11 40.04 21.41 -11.52
N GLY A 12 38.79 21.74 -11.18
CA GLY A 12 37.68 21.61 -12.14
C GLY A 12 36.29 21.74 -11.52
N ALA A 13 36.00 22.87 -10.88
CA ALA A 13 34.63 23.23 -10.50
C ALA A 13 33.82 23.59 -11.76
N ALA A 14 32.97 22.67 -12.22
CA ALA A 14 32.00 22.95 -13.27
C ALA A 14 30.79 23.67 -12.66
N LYS A 15 30.69 24.95 -13.02
CA LYS A 15 29.62 25.90 -12.69
C LYS A 15 28.35 25.54 -13.48
N LEU A 16 27.28 25.16 -12.79
CA LEU A 16 25.95 25.01 -13.38
C LEU A 16 25.35 26.41 -13.65
N PRO A 17 24.73 26.67 -14.81
CA PRO A 17 24.04 27.92 -15.07
C PRO A 17 22.69 27.97 -14.34
N ASP A 18 22.48 29.09 -13.66
CA ASP A 18 21.21 29.58 -13.14
C ASP A 18 20.18 29.84 -14.26
N VAL A 19 18.94 30.00 -13.81
CA VAL A 19 17.80 30.65 -14.46
C VAL A 19 16.86 29.75 -15.26
N ILE A 20 15.85 29.20 -14.56
CA ILE A 20 14.55 28.90 -15.17
C ILE A 20 13.75 30.21 -15.09
N GLU A 21 13.68 30.93 -16.21
CA GLU A 21 12.80 32.10 -16.36
C GLU A 21 11.34 31.65 -16.33
N ALA A 22 10.57 32.29 -15.45
CA ALA A 22 9.11 32.24 -15.45
C ALA A 22 8.61 32.89 -16.75
N ARG A 23 7.92 32.11 -17.59
CA ARG A 23 7.22 32.64 -18.76
C ARG A 23 6.05 33.52 -18.32
N ASP A 24 6.30 34.81 -18.44
CA ASP A 24 5.36 35.91 -18.50
C ASP A 24 4.32 35.65 -19.62
N THR A 25 3.07 35.38 -19.25
CA THR A 25 1.95 35.27 -20.18
C THR A 25 1.26 36.63 -20.28
N GLY A 26 1.83 37.47 -21.15
CA GLY A 26 1.27 38.77 -21.50
C GLY A 26 -0.18 38.64 -22.01
N SER A 27 -1.12 39.14 -21.22
CA SER A 27 -2.50 39.39 -21.67
C SER A 27 -2.73 40.90 -21.73
N ARG A 28 -2.82 41.39 -22.97
CA ARG A 28 -3.05 42.80 -23.34
C ARG A 28 -4.41 43.28 -22.82
N LYS A 29 -4.44 44.39 -22.08
CA LYS A 29 -5.66 45.16 -21.80
C LYS A 29 -6.10 45.93 -23.05
N PRO A 30 -7.38 45.85 -23.49
CA PRO A 30 -7.91 46.78 -24.48
C PRO A 30 -8.34 48.12 -23.83
N PRO A 31 -8.37 49.22 -24.60
CA PRO A 31 -8.50 50.58 -24.08
C PRO A 31 -9.95 50.99 -23.76
N ARG A 32 -10.07 51.92 -22.81
CA ARG A 32 -11.30 52.68 -22.51
C ARG A 32 -11.50 53.83 -23.49
N ARG A 33 -12.58 53.79 -24.28
CA ARG A 33 -13.38 54.91 -24.84
C ARG A 33 -14.75 54.31 -25.21
N GLY A 34 -15.92 54.91 -25.08
CA GLY A 34 -16.38 56.25 -24.69
C GLY A 34 -17.91 56.20 -24.55
N ARG A 35 -18.51 57.29 -24.05
CA ARG A 35 -19.95 57.48 -23.85
C ARG A 35 -20.75 57.42 -25.16
N GLY A 36 -21.98 56.88 -25.10
CA GLY A 36 -23.07 57.35 -25.96
C GLY A 36 -24.16 56.33 -26.32
N ARG A 37 -25.35 56.57 -25.75
CA ARG A 37 -26.70 56.35 -26.30
C ARG A 37 -27.36 54.96 -26.17
N ASP A 38 -28.34 54.94 -25.25
CA ASP A 38 -29.70 54.41 -25.34
C ASP A 38 -30.00 53.39 -26.45
N PHE A 39 -30.16 52.14 -26.05
CA PHE A 39 -30.90 51.13 -26.81
C PHE A 39 -31.43 50.05 -25.85
N TRP A 40 -32.44 50.39 -25.06
CA TRP A 40 -33.25 49.40 -24.35
C TRP A 40 -34.42 48.98 -25.25
N PRO A 41 -34.61 47.69 -25.56
CA PRO A 41 -35.86 47.21 -26.13
C PRO A 41 -36.92 47.08 -25.03
N ASP A 42 -38.11 47.62 -25.30
CA ASP A 42 -39.33 47.39 -24.53
C ASP A 42 -39.76 45.93 -24.60
N ASP A 43 -39.47 45.15 -23.56
CA ASP A 43 -40.03 43.81 -23.40
C ASP A 43 -41.32 43.85 -22.57
N LYS A 44 -42.42 43.88 -23.32
CA LYS A 44 -43.78 43.60 -22.83
C LYS A 44 -43.79 42.25 -22.08
N LYS A 45 -44.07 42.29 -20.78
CA LYS A 45 -44.34 41.11 -19.95
C LYS A 45 -45.63 40.41 -20.41
N PRO A 46 -45.62 39.11 -20.74
CA PRO A 46 -46.85 38.32 -20.71
C PRO A 46 -47.17 37.95 -19.26
N GLY A 47 -48.37 38.31 -18.80
CA GLY A 47 -48.85 38.02 -17.45
C GLY A 47 -48.92 36.52 -17.18
N ARG A 48 -48.05 36.02 -16.29
CA ARG A 48 -48.24 34.70 -15.68
C ARG A 48 -49.34 34.79 -14.63
N ARG A 49 -50.45 34.10 -14.86
CA ARG A 49 -51.48 33.84 -13.85
C ARG A 49 -50.85 33.00 -12.73
N LEU A 50 -50.84 33.53 -11.51
CA LEU A 50 -50.47 32.78 -10.31
C LEU A 50 -51.57 31.73 -10.03
N PRO A 51 -51.24 30.45 -9.83
CA PRO A 51 -52.21 29.46 -9.41
C PRO A 51 -52.65 29.71 -7.95
N SER A 52 -53.88 29.31 -7.64
CA SER A 52 -54.58 29.63 -6.40
C SER A 52 -53.89 29.07 -5.14
N PRO A 53 -54.02 29.74 -3.97
CA PRO A 53 -53.28 29.45 -2.75
C PRO A 53 -53.56 28.08 -2.11
N LYS A 54 -54.52 27.30 -2.61
CA LYS A 54 -54.80 25.93 -2.13
C LYS A 54 -53.81 24.87 -2.65
N LEU A 55 -53.07 25.17 -3.73
CA LEU A 55 -52.06 24.27 -4.30
C LEU A 55 -50.70 24.36 -3.60
N LEU A 56 -50.44 25.43 -2.84
CA LEU A 56 -49.18 25.61 -2.12
C LEU A 56 -49.11 24.80 -0.82
N TYR A 57 -50.24 24.62 -0.13
CA TYR A 57 -50.31 23.82 1.10
C TYR A 57 -50.22 22.31 0.84
N ALA A 58 -50.69 21.83 -0.32
CA ALA A 58 -50.54 20.43 -0.73
C ALA A 58 -49.09 20.09 -1.13
N GLY A 59 -48.37 21.03 -1.75
CA GLY A 59 -46.96 20.85 -2.12
C GLY A 59 -46.01 20.83 -0.91
N ALA A 60 -46.28 21.64 0.11
CA ALA A 60 -45.47 21.68 1.33
C ALA A 60 -45.59 20.39 2.17
N ALA A 61 -46.81 19.84 2.30
CA ALA A 61 -47.04 18.59 3.03
C ALA A 61 -46.37 17.38 2.35
N ALA A 62 -46.39 17.33 1.01
CA ALA A 62 -45.72 16.28 0.25
C ALA A 62 -44.19 16.33 0.39
N LEU A 63 -43.60 17.54 0.39
CA LEU A 63 -42.16 17.71 0.58
C LEU A 63 -41.70 17.32 2.00
N VAL A 64 -42.48 17.65 3.02
CA VAL A 64 -42.19 17.23 4.41
C VAL A 64 -42.32 15.71 4.56
N ALA A 65 -43.32 15.09 3.95
CA ALA A 65 -43.47 13.63 3.97
C ALA A 65 -42.31 12.91 3.26
N VAL A 66 -41.82 13.46 2.13
CA VAL A 66 -40.63 12.94 1.44
C VAL A 66 -39.38 13.14 2.28
N ALA A 67 -39.20 14.29 2.93
CA ALA A 67 -38.05 14.53 3.81
C ALA A 67 -38.05 13.58 5.01
N VAL A 68 -39.20 13.35 5.64
CA VAL A 68 -39.35 12.39 6.75
C VAL A 68 -39.13 10.97 6.27
N ALA A 69 -39.61 10.58 5.09
CA ALA A 69 -39.34 9.27 4.50
C ALA A 69 -37.86 9.08 4.17
N VAL A 70 -37.17 10.11 3.66
CA VAL A 70 -35.72 10.08 3.42
C VAL A 70 -34.95 9.95 4.74
N VAL A 71 -35.33 10.71 5.78
CA VAL A 71 -34.70 10.59 7.11
C VAL A 71 -34.97 9.23 7.75
N ALA A 72 -36.19 8.69 7.60
CA ALA A 72 -36.54 7.37 8.10
C ALA A 72 -35.81 6.26 7.34
N VAL A 73 -35.66 6.38 6.01
CA VAL A 73 -34.82 5.47 5.22
C VAL A 73 -33.38 5.59 5.68
N LEU A 74 -32.81 6.79 5.83
CA LEU A 74 -31.43 6.98 6.28
C LEU A 74 -31.20 6.47 7.71
N ALA A 75 -32.18 6.57 8.60
CA ALA A 75 -32.12 6.05 9.96
C ALA A 75 -32.30 4.52 10.02
N LEU A 76 -33.15 3.95 9.16
CA LEU A 76 -33.39 2.50 9.05
C LEU A 76 -32.31 1.78 8.23
N THR A 77 -31.64 2.49 7.31
CA THR A 77 -30.44 2.03 6.61
C THR A 77 -29.15 2.46 7.29
N GLY A 78 -29.26 3.19 8.41
CA GLY A 78 -28.15 3.58 9.29
C GLY A 78 -27.68 2.41 10.16
N GLY A 79 -27.44 1.26 9.54
CA GLY A 79 -26.45 0.33 10.05
C GLY A 79 -25.11 0.83 9.53
N GLU A 80 -24.14 1.07 10.41
CA GLU A 80 -22.74 1.19 10.02
C GLU A 80 -22.41 0.01 9.12
N THR A 81 -22.39 0.27 7.82
CA THR A 81 -21.72 -0.63 6.91
C THR A 81 -20.26 -0.46 7.25
N GLU A 82 -19.73 -1.34 8.11
CA GLU A 82 -18.34 -1.79 7.99
C GLU A 82 -18.19 -2.05 6.49
N LYS A 83 -17.62 -1.08 5.76
CA LYS A 83 -17.27 -1.28 4.37
C LYS A 83 -16.37 -2.51 4.39
N ALA A 84 -16.88 -3.62 3.88
CA ALA A 84 -16.11 -4.82 3.71
C ALA A 84 -14.82 -4.40 3.00
N ALA A 85 -13.67 -4.74 3.58
CA ALA A 85 -12.38 -4.49 2.97
C ALA A 85 -12.44 -4.98 1.51
N PRO A 86 -11.93 -4.22 0.53
CA PRO A 86 -11.80 -4.75 -0.82
C PRO A 86 -11.08 -6.11 -0.73
N LYS A 87 -11.66 -7.16 -1.29
CA LYS A 87 -11.01 -8.49 -1.31
C LYS A 87 -9.66 -8.47 -2.05
N GLU A 88 -9.42 -7.41 -2.83
CA GLU A 88 -8.31 -7.24 -3.76
C GLU A 88 -7.55 -5.94 -3.41
N VAL A 89 -6.92 -5.91 -2.23
CA VAL A 89 -6.06 -4.79 -1.83
C VAL A 89 -4.74 -4.85 -2.60
N LEU A 90 -4.37 -3.74 -3.22
CA LEU A 90 -3.07 -3.53 -3.87
C LEU A 90 -2.35 -2.34 -3.23
N PRO A 91 -1.00 -2.36 -3.15
CA PRO A 91 -0.25 -1.21 -2.67
C PRO A 91 -0.32 -0.03 -3.63
N THR A 92 -0.19 1.18 -3.08
CA THR A 92 -0.02 2.39 -3.89
C THR A 92 1.41 2.49 -4.44
N ALA A 93 2.40 2.15 -3.63
CA ALA A 93 3.81 2.12 -4.01
C ALA A 93 4.37 0.71 -3.84
N TYR A 94 5.14 0.22 -4.81
CA TYR A 94 5.76 -1.10 -4.79
C TYR A 94 7.25 -0.99 -5.09
N THR A 95 8.08 -1.57 -4.23
CA THR A 95 9.55 -1.56 -4.36
C THR A 95 10.08 -2.99 -4.19
N PRO A 96 10.38 -3.69 -5.29
CA PRO A 96 10.99 -5.01 -5.24
C PRO A 96 12.53 -4.94 -5.17
N ASP A 97 13.12 -5.86 -4.42
CA ASP A 97 14.53 -6.19 -4.41
C ASP A 97 14.71 -7.67 -4.79
N PHE A 98 15.35 -7.88 -5.94
CA PHE A 98 15.53 -9.20 -6.53
C PHE A 98 16.89 -9.84 -6.17
N ASN A 99 17.80 -9.10 -5.52
CA ASN A 99 19.21 -9.47 -5.45
C ASN A 99 19.44 -10.66 -4.52
N GLY A 100 18.65 -10.77 -3.44
CA GLY A 100 18.74 -11.88 -2.48
C GLY A 100 20.10 -11.98 -1.80
N GLU A 101 20.80 -10.86 -1.66
CA GLU A 101 22.09 -10.80 -0.98
C GLU A 101 21.97 -11.33 0.45
N GLY A 102 22.98 -12.08 0.91
CA GLY A 102 22.98 -12.72 2.22
C GLY A 102 22.25 -14.08 2.29
N PHE A 103 21.32 -14.40 1.38
CA PHE A 103 20.49 -15.61 1.49
C PHE A 103 20.83 -16.73 0.50
N ARG A 104 22.01 -16.67 -0.14
CA ARG A 104 22.42 -17.64 -1.18
C ARG A 104 22.46 -19.09 -0.70
N GLN A 105 22.75 -19.34 0.58
CA GLN A 105 22.82 -20.70 1.13
C GLN A 105 21.46 -21.38 1.25
N ILE A 106 20.37 -20.60 1.25
CA ILE A 106 19.00 -21.11 1.23
C ILE A 106 18.27 -20.67 -0.05
N ALA A 107 18.99 -20.45 -1.14
CA ALA A 107 18.43 -20.07 -2.44
C ALA A 107 17.49 -21.13 -3.02
N GLU A 108 17.69 -22.40 -2.65
CA GLU A 108 16.87 -23.53 -3.05
C GLU A 108 16.27 -24.20 -1.81
N ARG A 109 15.00 -24.61 -1.90
CA ARG A 109 14.32 -25.34 -0.81
C ARG A 109 14.97 -26.68 -0.51
N SER A 110 15.71 -27.26 -1.45
CA SER A 110 16.52 -28.46 -1.18
C SER A 110 17.65 -28.22 -0.16
N ALA A 111 18.12 -26.98 -0.02
CA ALA A 111 19.11 -26.60 0.99
C ALA A 111 18.47 -26.25 2.36
N ASP A 112 17.16 -25.98 2.38
CA ASP A 112 16.37 -25.75 3.60
C ASP A 112 14.95 -26.33 3.43
N GLY A 113 14.86 -27.66 3.51
CA GLY A 113 13.61 -28.39 3.23
C GLY A 113 12.59 -28.42 4.37
N ARG A 114 12.88 -27.76 5.49
CA ARG A 114 12.02 -27.77 6.67
C ARG A 114 10.74 -27.00 6.38
N ALA A 115 9.58 -27.55 6.70
CA ALA A 115 8.32 -26.82 6.61
C ALA A 115 8.33 -25.63 7.58
N ILE A 116 7.78 -24.49 7.17
CA ILE A 116 7.54 -23.36 8.07
C ILE A 116 6.54 -23.77 9.14
N THR A 117 6.83 -23.42 10.39
CA THR A 117 5.92 -23.65 11.52
C THR A 117 5.28 -22.34 11.99
N GLU A 118 4.15 -22.40 12.68
CA GLU A 118 3.56 -21.20 13.30
C GLU A 118 4.46 -20.64 14.40
N GLY A 119 5.13 -21.54 15.14
CA GLY A 119 6.03 -21.19 16.23
C GLY A 119 7.23 -20.37 15.76
N GLU A 120 7.78 -20.67 14.59
CA GLU A 120 8.87 -19.87 14.02
C GLU A 120 8.34 -18.58 13.37
N ALA A 121 7.33 -18.67 12.50
CA ALA A 121 6.91 -17.57 11.64
C ALA A 121 6.22 -16.45 12.40
N PHE A 122 5.62 -16.77 13.56
CA PHE A 122 4.88 -15.83 14.39
C PHE A 122 5.48 -15.72 15.80
N SER A 123 6.76 -16.06 15.96
CA SER A 123 7.50 -15.93 17.22
C SER A 123 7.58 -14.48 17.70
N ALA A 124 7.77 -13.53 16.78
CA ALA A 124 7.84 -12.11 17.06
C ALA A 124 6.46 -11.54 17.42
N LYS A 125 6.09 -11.56 18.71
CA LYS A 125 4.82 -10.99 19.19
C LYS A 125 4.83 -9.47 19.24
N SER A 126 6.01 -8.86 19.29
CA SER A 126 6.21 -7.42 19.29
C SER A 126 7.41 -7.04 18.44
N LEU A 127 7.30 -5.96 17.67
CA LEU A 127 8.37 -5.41 16.83
C LEU A 127 8.65 -3.98 17.25
N LYS A 128 9.92 -3.60 17.38
CA LYS A 128 10.33 -2.25 17.80
C LYS A 128 11.58 -1.81 17.06
N SER A 129 11.55 -0.60 16.50
CA SER A 129 12.72 0.09 15.94
C SER A 129 12.37 1.56 15.71
N GLY A 130 13.36 2.46 15.71
CA GLY A 130 13.19 3.84 15.26
C GLY A 130 11.99 4.60 15.86
N GLY A 131 11.72 4.45 17.16
CA GLY A 131 10.58 5.09 17.84
C GLY A 131 9.20 4.46 17.55
N HIS A 132 9.12 3.49 16.65
CA HIS A 132 7.91 2.75 16.35
C HIS A 132 7.85 1.42 17.12
N SER A 133 6.65 1.05 17.56
CA SER A 133 6.38 -0.20 18.26
C SER A 133 5.07 -0.79 17.75
N PHE A 134 5.11 -2.09 17.45
CA PHE A 134 3.98 -2.85 16.93
C PHE A 134 3.77 -4.14 17.71
N SER A 135 2.52 -4.60 17.75
CA SER A 135 2.14 -5.91 18.31
C SER A 135 1.48 -6.77 17.25
N LEU A 136 1.72 -8.07 17.27
CA LEU A 136 1.07 -9.04 16.39
C LEU A 136 -0.42 -9.06 16.69
N ALA A 137 -1.24 -8.72 15.70
CA ALA A 137 -2.69 -8.60 15.83
C ALA A 137 -3.43 -9.82 15.27
N ALA A 138 -2.94 -10.40 14.18
CA ALA A 138 -3.40 -11.69 13.66
C ALA A 138 -2.31 -12.38 12.84
N SER A 139 -2.41 -13.71 12.71
CA SER A 139 -1.49 -14.54 11.93
C SER A 139 -2.22 -15.72 11.30
N ASP A 140 -1.72 -16.21 10.18
CA ASP A 140 -2.25 -17.37 9.48
C ASP A 140 -1.15 -18.04 8.65
N LEU A 141 -1.07 -19.37 8.72
CA LEU A 141 -0.17 -20.19 7.91
C LEU A 141 -1.02 -21.15 7.07
N LYS A 142 -0.89 -21.08 5.74
CA LYS A 142 -1.59 -21.99 4.81
C LYS A 142 -0.60 -22.81 4.01
N SER A 143 -0.91 -24.09 3.83
CA SER A 143 -0.25 -24.94 2.83
C SER A 143 -0.85 -24.76 1.43
N ASP A 144 -2.14 -24.42 1.35
CA ASP A 144 -2.79 -24.03 0.09
C ASP A 144 -2.49 -22.56 -0.23
N CYS A 145 -1.48 -22.32 -1.07
CA CYS A 145 -1.11 -20.99 -1.52
C CYS A 145 -2.24 -20.26 -2.26
N LYS A 146 -3.15 -21.01 -2.91
CA LYS A 146 -4.30 -20.43 -3.62
C LYS A 146 -5.30 -19.82 -2.64
N ALA A 147 -5.49 -20.43 -1.47
CA ALA A 147 -6.38 -19.91 -0.42
C ALA A 147 -5.85 -18.61 0.24
N ALA A 148 -4.56 -18.35 0.14
CA ALA A 148 -3.91 -17.16 0.72
C ALA A 148 -3.68 -16.03 -0.30
N THR A 149 -4.09 -16.21 -1.55
CA THR A 149 -3.83 -15.28 -2.66
C THR A 149 -5.04 -15.14 -3.57
N TRP A 150 -5.06 -14.11 -4.39
CA TRP A 150 -6.06 -13.93 -5.46
C TRP A 150 -5.36 -13.55 -6.77
N GLY A 151 -6.09 -13.66 -7.88
CA GLY A 151 -5.57 -13.40 -9.22
C GLY A 151 -5.06 -14.66 -9.91
N ALA A 152 -5.65 -15.00 -11.06
CA ALA A 152 -5.40 -16.26 -11.75
C ALA A 152 -3.95 -16.40 -12.23
N ARG A 153 -3.31 -15.29 -12.65
CA ARG A 153 -1.93 -15.29 -13.13
C ARG A 153 -0.96 -15.58 -11.99
N LEU A 154 -1.07 -14.87 -10.86
CA LEU A 154 -0.27 -15.12 -9.68
C LEU A 154 -0.45 -16.57 -9.18
N GLN A 155 -1.69 -17.05 -9.07
CA GLN A 155 -1.97 -18.41 -8.62
C GLN A 155 -1.39 -19.47 -9.56
N GLY A 156 -1.40 -19.22 -10.87
CA GLY A 156 -0.75 -20.09 -11.87
C GLY A 156 0.77 -20.13 -11.70
N ASP A 157 1.42 -18.97 -11.54
CA ASP A 157 2.86 -18.90 -11.33
C ASP A 157 3.26 -19.49 -9.96
N LEU A 158 2.49 -19.29 -8.90
CA LEU A 158 2.71 -19.96 -7.60
C LEU A 158 2.70 -21.48 -7.71
N ALA A 159 1.74 -22.04 -8.45
CA ALA A 159 1.69 -23.48 -8.70
C ALA A 159 2.90 -23.94 -9.53
N LYS A 160 3.25 -23.20 -10.59
CA LYS A 160 4.40 -23.49 -11.46
C LYS A 160 5.73 -23.49 -10.71
N PHE A 161 5.93 -22.55 -9.78
CA PHE A 161 7.16 -22.44 -8.99
C PHE A 161 7.09 -23.22 -7.65
N GLY A 162 6.09 -24.09 -7.53
CA GLY A 162 5.97 -25.07 -6.45
C GLY A 162 5.82 -24.44 -5.07
N CYS A 163 4.98 -23.40 -4.99
CA CYS A 163 4.55 -22.85 -3.71
C CYS A 163 3.91 -23.93 -2.85
N ASN A 164 4.36 -24.07 -1.59
CA ASN A 164 3.79 -25.03 -0.65
C ASN A 164 3.33 -24.42 0.67
N GLN A 165 3.73 -23.18 0.99
CA GLN A 165 3.29 -22.48 2.18
C GLN A 165 3.24 -20.97 1.97
N VAL A 166 2.25 -20.33 2.58
CA VAL A 166 2.16 -18.87 2.73
C VAL A 166 1.93 -18.55 4.19
N ALA A 167 2.89 -17.87 4.81
CA ALA A 167 2.76 -17.32 6.15
C ALA A 167 2.33 -15.85 6.04
N ARG A 168 1.31 -15.44 6.79
CA ARG A 168 0.81 -14.07 6.81
C ARG A 168 0.66 -13.62 8.25
N SER A 169 1.07 -12.40 8.51
CA SER A 169 0.92 -11.76 9.81
C SER A 169 0.58 -10.30 9.62
N VAL A 170 -0.21 -9.77 10.53
CA VAL A 170 -0.54 -8.35 10.59
C VAL A 170 -0.21 -7.82 11.97
N TYR A 171 0.45 -6.67 11.99
CA TYR A 171 0.94 -5.98 13.15
C TYR A 171 0.29 -4.60 13.23
N VAL A 172 -0.05 -4.16 14.42
CA VAL A 172 -0.69 -2.85 14.67
C VAL A 172 0.18 -2.03 15.62
N SER A 173 0.35 -0.74 15.32
CA SER A 173 1.11 0.15 16.19
C SER A 173 0.41 0.34 17.53
N ALA A 174 1.17 0.65 18.58
CA ALA A 174 0.60 0.88 19.92
C ALA A 174 -0.47 1.99 19.94
N ASP A 175 -0.33 3.02 19.10
CA ASP A 175 -1.29 4.10 18.95
C ASP A 175 -2.40 3.83 17.91
N LYS A 176 -2.42 2.61 17.35
CA LYS A 176 -3.37 2.14 16.33
C LYS A 176 -3.40 2.96 15.04
N LYS A 177 -2.38 3.79 14.78
CA LYS A 177 -2.32 4.62 13.57
C LYS A 177 -1.65 3.95 12.39
N HIS A 178 -0.95 2.84 12.60
CA HIS A 178 -0.26 2.11 11.54
C HIS A 178 -0.62 0.64 11.57
N VAL A 179 -0.71 0.07 10.37
CA VAL A 179 -0.88 -1.36 10.14
C VAL A 179 0.23 -1.82 9.22
N GLY A 180 0.88 -2.91 9.62
CA GLY A 180 1.95 -3.56 8.86
C GLY A 180 1.61 -5.02 8.61
N HIS A 181 1.62 -5.44 7.35
CA HIS A 181 1.51 -6.84 6.97
C HIS A 181 2.88 -7.37 6.62
N PHE A 182 3.18 -8.55 7.14
CA PHE A 182 4.38 -9.30 6.81
C PHE A 182 3.97 -10.67 6.27
N ILE A 183 4.40 -10.97 5.04
CA ILE A 183 3.97 -12.13 4.27
C ILE A 183 5.21 -12.84 3.72
N VAL A 184 5.24 -14.16 3.87
CA VAL A 184 6.31 -15.02 3.36
C VAL A 184 5.70 -16.12 2.50
N ILE A 185 6.20 -16.28 1.28
CA ILE A 185 5.78 -17.31 0.33
C ILE A 185 6.95 -18.28 0.13
N ASN A 186 6.74 -19.55 0.47
CA ASN A 186 7.73 -20.62 0.34
C ASN A 186 7.65 -21.27 -1.05
N LEU A 187 8.68 -21.10 -1.86
CA LEU A 187 8.77 -21.62 -3.24
C LEU A 187 9.85 -22.70 -3.36
N VAL A 188 9.99 -23.30 -4.54
CA VAL A 188 11.06 -24.28 -4.79
C VAL A 188 12.45 -23.63 -4.73
N GLY A 189 12.58 -22.43 -5.30
CA GLY A 189 13.88 -21.78 -5.47
C GLY A 189 13.78 -20.31 -5.82
N VAL A 190 14.94 -19.65 -5.83
CA VAL A 190 15.09 -18.20 -5.98
C VAL A 190 14.58 -17.67 -7.33
N GLU A 191 14.64 -18.46 -8.39
CA GLU A 191 14.11 -18.04 -9.70
C GLU A 191 12.59 -17.90 -9.66
N GLY A 192 11.91 -18.78 -8.93
CA GLY A 192 10.49 -18.65 -8.64
C GLY A 192 10.20 -17.40 -7.82
N VAL A 193 11.01 -17.13 -6.78
CA VAL A 193 10.87 -15.92 -5.96
C VAL A 193 10.93 -14.67 -6.83
N LYS A 194 11.96 -14.52 -7.65
CA LYS A 194 12.11 -13.35 -8.53
C LYS A 194 10.92 -13.19 -9.48
N GLN A 195 10.37 -14.29 -10.00
CA GLN A 195 9.18 -14.24 -10.85
C GLN A 195 7.95 -13.80 -10.08
N ILE A 196 7.69 -14.37 -8.91
CA ILE A 196 6.58 -13.96 -8.06
C ILE A 196 6.71 -12.47 -7.67
N LEU A 197 7.89 -11.98 -7.32
CA LEU A 197 8.09 -10.56 -7.03
C LEU A 197 7.82 -9.65 -8.24
N ARG A 198 7.99 -10.12 -9.48
CA ARG A 198 7.55 -9.37 -10.68
C ARG A 198 6.04 -9.37 -10.84
N ASP A 199 5.39 -10.49 -10.53
CA ASP A 199 3.94 -10.63 -10.61
C ASP A 199 3.23 -9.79 -9.53
N LEU A 200 3.87 -9.62 -8.39
CA LEU A 200 3.49 -8.68 -7.35
C LEU A 200 3.80 -7.22 -7.70
N ASP A 201 4.06 -6.84 -8.96
CA ASP A 201 3.94 -5.43 -9.33
C ASP A 201 2.47 -5.12 -9.64
N PRO A 202 1.81 -4.16 -8.95
CA PRO A 202 0.40 -3.83 -9.18
C PRO A 202 0.08 -3.48 -10.64
N ARG A 203 1.07 -2.99 -11.40
CA ARG A 203 0.93 -2.65 -12.82
C ARG A 203 0.68 -3.88 -13.70
N THR A 204 1.12 -5.06 -13.26
CA THR A 204 0.93 -6.32 -14.01
C THR A 204 -0.47 -6.90 -13.85
N LYS A 205 -1.21 -6.50 -12.80
CA LYS A 205 -2.54 -7.03 -12.45
C LYS A 205 -2.56 -8.56 -12.33
N ALA A 206 -1.46 -9.18 -11.91
CA ALA A 206 -1.35 -10.64 -11.86
C ALA A 206 -2.14 -11.26 -10.70
N GLY A 207 -2.29 -10.51 -9.61
CA GLY A 207 -2.85 -10.98 -8.35
C GLY A 207 -2.08 -10.44 -7.15
N TRP A 208 -2.51 -10.78 -5.94
CA TRP A 208 -1.83 -10.41 -4.70
C TRP A 208 -2.10 -11.41 -3.56
N PRO A 209 -1.27 -11.45 -2.52
CA PRO A 209 -1.65 -12.03 -1.24
C PRO A 209 -2.92 -11.38 -0.67
N THR A 210 -3.81 -12.21 -0.13
CA THR A 210 -4.94 -11.70 0.65
C THR A 210 -4.41 -11.22 2.00
N LEU A 211 -4.74 -9.97 2.36
CA LEU A 211 -4.35 -9.38 3.63
C LEU A 211 -5.23 -9.87 4.78
N LEU A 212 -4.67 -9.97 5.99
CA LEU A 212 -5.43 -10.34 7.18
C LEU A 212 -6.21 -9.14 7.74
N LYS A 213 -7.39 -9.37 8.32
CA LYS A 213 -8.09 -8.33 9.10
C LYS A 213 -7.40 -8.23 10.46
N ALA A 214 -6.91 -7.04 10.80
CA ALA A 214 -6.47 -6.76 12.16
C ALA A 214 -7.69 -6.36 13.02
N PRO A 215 -7.84 -6.92 14.24
CA PRO A 215 -8.88 -6.49 15.16
C PRO A 215 -8.68 -5.04 15.59
N ASP A 216 -9.79 -4.36 15.91
CA ASP A 216 -9.83 -3.01 16.50
C ASP A 216 -9.16 -1.89 15.70
N VAL A 217 -8.91 -2.09 14.41
CA VAL A 217 -8.49 -1.07 13.45
C VAL A 217 -9.27 -1.19 12.15
N PRO A 218 -9.45 -0.09 11.39
CA PRO A 218 -10.07 -0.15 10.07
C PRO A 218 -9.34 -1.12 9.14
N ALA A 219 -10.08 -1.73 8.22
CA ALA A 219 -9.50 -2.64 7.25
C ALA A 219 -8.50 -1.95 6.31
N SER A 220 -7.53 -2.73 5.86
CA SER A 220 -6.47 -2.31 4.96
C SER A 220 -6.96 -1.94 3.55
N GLY A 221 -6.20 -1.06 2.88
CA GLY A 221 -6.45 -0.67 1.49
C GLY A 221 -7.34 0.56 1.30
N ALA A 222 -7.60 1.31 2.39
CA ALA A 222 -8.42 2.52 2.34
C ALA A 222 -7.66 3.78 1.90
N GLY A 223 -6.33 3.75 1.82
CA GLY A 223 -5.51 4.90 1.48
C GLY A 223 -4.12 4.54 0.95
N PHE A 224 -3.16 5.44 1.15
CA PHE A 224 -1.80 5.24 0.69
C PHE A 224 -1.14 4.09 1.45
N SER A 225 -0.61 3.14 0.70
CA SER A 225 0.15 2.01 1.24
C SER A 225 1.42 1.78 0.41
N ALA A 226 2.48 1.37 1.09
CA ALA A 226 3.76 1.06 0.48
C ALA A 226 4.13 -0.40 0.74
N ALA A 227 4.52 -1.11 -0.32
CA ALA A 227 4.95 -2.48 -0.29
C ALA A 227 6.43 -2.59 -0.66
N TYR A 228 7.17 -3.31 0.17
CA TYR A 228 8.58 -3.64 -0.02
C TYR A 228 8.67 -5.15 -0.15
N ALA A 229 9.16 -5.60 -1.30
CA ALA A 229 9.28 -7.00 -1.64
C ALA A 229 10.75 -7.38 -1.70
N LYS A 230 11.13 -8.53 -1.14
CA LYS A 230 12.52 -8.97 -1.07
C LYS A 230 12.66 -10.46 -1.31
N THR A 231 13.78 -10.80 -1.95
CA THR A 231 14.23 -12.18 -2.10
C THR A 231 14.97 -12.63 -0.84
N TYR A 232 14.44 -13.61 -0.12
CA TYR A 232 15.11 -14.28 1.00
C TYR A 232 15.38 -15.74 0.59
N GLY A 233 16.35 -15.96 -0.30
CA GLY A 233 16.62 -17.28 -0.85
C GLY A 233 15.43 -17.81 -1.67
N HIS A 234 14.88 -18.97 -1.29
CA HIS A 234 13.65 -19.53 -1.89
C HIS A 234 12.34 -18.97 -1.29
N TYR A 235 12.43 -17.96 -0.42
CA TYR A 235 11.28 -17.25 0.14
C TYR A 235 11.07 -15.89 -0.55
N ALA A 236 9.85 -15.65 -1.02
CA ALA A 236 9.42 -14.31 -1.41
C ALA A 236 8.82 -13.62 -0.19
N VAL A 237 9.43 -12.51 0.23
CA VAL A 237 9.02 -11.76 1.42
C VAL A 237 8.38 -10.45 0.99
N LEU A 238 7.27 -10.10 1.62
CA LEU A 238 6.53 -8.87 1.38
C LEU A 238 6.21 -8.19 2.71
N THR A 239 6.61 -6.93 2.81
CA THR A 239 6.22 -6.01 3.87
C THR A 239 5.30 -4.94 3.25
N LEU A 240 4.03 -4.91 3.65
CA LEU A 240 3.09 -3.86 3.24
C LEU A 240 2.74 -3.02 4.46
N VAL A 241 2.85 -1.70 4.34
CA VAL A 241 2.57 -0.77 5.43
C VAL A 241 1.61 0.32 4.98
N GLU A 242 0.76 0.76 5.90
CA GLU A 242 -0.15 1.87 5.70
C GLU A 242 -0.50 2.55 7.03
N ARG A 243 -1.08 3.75 6.93
CA ARG A 243 -1.80 4.33 8.06
C ARG A 243 -3.18 3.72 8.16
N ALA A 244 -3.59 3.35 9.36
CA ALA A 244 -4.91 2.81 9.64
C ALA A 244 -6.01 3.78 9.16
N GLY A 245 -7.08 3.23 8.57
CA GLY A 245 -8.20 4.02 8.06
C GLY A 245 -7.89 4.85 6.81
N GLY A 246 -6.75 4.63 6.15
CA GLY A 246 -6.40 5.33 4.91
C GLY A 246 -5.92 6.77 5.11
N ALA A 247 -5.50 7.14 6.33
CA ALA A 247 -4.89 8.44 6.57
C ALA A 247 -3.62 8.60 5.70
N LYS A 248 -3.32 9.83 5.30
CA LYS A 248 -2.10 10.09 4.54
C LYS A 248 -0.88 9.98 5.47
N PRO A 249 0.21 9.35 5.04
CA PRO A 249 1.46 9.45 5.79
C PRO A 249 1.97 10.90 5.77
N ALA A 250 2.67 11.30 6.83
CA ALA A 250 3.34 12.58 6.94
C ALA A 250 4.45 12.71 5.87
N SER A 251 5.10 11.61 5.51
CA SER A 251 6.09 11.55 4.44
C SER A 251 6.28 10.12 3.92
N LEU A 252 6.99 9.96 2.80
CA LEU A 252 7.42 8.62 2.35
C LEU A 252 8.44 7.99 3.32
N ASN A 253 9.24 8.80 4.01
CA ASN A 253 10.20 8.31 4.99
C ASN A 253 9.51 7.62 6.17
N GLU A 254 8.36 8.13 6.62
CA GLU A 254 7.55 7.45 7.64
C GLU A 254 7.20 6.01 7.21
N MET A 255 6.87 5.81 5.94
CA MET A 255 6.53 4.48 5.42
C MET A 255 7.75 3.56 5.35
N ILE A 256 8.92 4.10 5.05
CA ILE A 256 10.19 3.36 5.08
C ILE A 256 10.54 2.98 6.52
N ASP A 257 10.49 3.91 7.46
CA ASP A 257 10.83 3.66 8.87
C ASP A 257 9.91 2.59 9.47
N VAL A 258 8.61 2.68 9.18
CA VAL A 258 7.62 1.68 9.61
C VAL A 258 7.87 0.33 8.93
N SER A 259 8.19 0.28 7.63
CA SER A 259 8.43 -1.00 6.95
C SER A 259 9.67 -1.72 7.47
N LEU A 260 10.73 -1.01 7.84
CA LEU A 260 11.91 -1.58 8.47
C LEU A 260 11.57 -2.25 9.81
N VAL A 261 10.66 -1.69 10.59
CA VAL A 261 10.21 -2.29 11.86
C VAL A 261 9.44 -3.58 11.60
N ILE A 262 8.55 -3.59 10.60
CA ILE A 262 7.74 -4.75 10.24
C ILE A 262 8.62 -5.87 9.63
N GLU A 263 9.64 -5.50 8.87
CA GLU A 263 10.60 -6.45 8.28
C GLU A 263 11.36 -7.26 9.34
N ASN A 264 11.51 -6.77 10.59
CA ASN A 264 12.08 -7.56 11.69
C ASN A 264 11.30 -8.86 11.99
N ALA A 265 10.06 -9.01 11.52
CA ALA A 265 9.37 -10.30 11.55
C ALA A 265 10.08 -11.39 10.71
N ALA A 266 11.01 -11.01 9.82
CA ALA A 266 11.84 -11.93 9.03
C ALA A 266 12.97 -12.60 9.84
N ASP A 267 13.15 -12.29 11.13
CA ASP A 267 14.21 -12.86 11.98
C ASP A 267 14.27 -14.40 11.93
N PHE A 268 13.13 -15.08 11.82
CA PHE A 268 13.13 -16.54 11.69
C PHE A 268 13.78 -17.06 10.40
N LEU A 269 13.78 -16.28 9.32
CA LEU A 269 14.47 -16.61 8.06
C LEU A 269 15.99 -16.50 8.20
N TYR A 270 16.48 -15.54 8.99
CA TYR A 270 17.90 -15.50 9.38
C TYR A 270 18.27 -16.73 10.22
N GLY A 271 17.41 -17.14 11.17
CA GLY A 271 17.59 -18.40 11.89
C GLY A 271 17.65 -19.63 10.97
N ARG A 272 16.84 -19.66 9.91
CA ARG A 272 16.90 -20.73 8.89
C ARG A 272 18.21 -20.71 8.11
N LEU A 273 18.67 -19.53 7.70
CA LEU A 273 19.95 -19.33 7.03
C LEU A 273 21.12 -19.82 7.91
N ASP A 274 21.13 -19.47 9.20
CA ASP A 274 22.16 -19.89 10.15
C ASP A 274 22.20 -21.42 10.29
N LEU A 275 21.03 -22.04 10.41
CA LEU A 275 20.92 -23.50 10.50
C LEU A 275 21.37 -24.21 9.20
N ALA A 276 21.07 -23.64 8.03
CA ALA A 276 21.56 -24.18 6.76
C ALA A 276 23.07 -23.97 6.58
N SER A 277 23.62 -22.88 7.13
CA SER A 277 25.04 -22.54 7.06
C SER A 277 25.91 -23.43 7.96
N THR A 278 25.39 -23.78 9.14
CA THR A 278 26.06 -24.63 10.13
C THR A 278 25.91 -26.12 9.83
N GLY A 279 24.88 -26.51 9.06
CA GLY A 279 24.52 -27.90 8.77
C GLY A 279 25.28 -28.60 7.63
N ARG A 280 26.44 -28.12 7.15
CA ARG A 280 27.20 -28.85 6.12
C ARG A 280 27.73 -30.19 6.67
N PRO A 281 27.40 -31.34 6.06
CA PRO A 281 28.13 -32.59 6.29
C PRO A 281 29.49 -32.48 5.59
N GLY A 282 30.57 -32.45 6.38
CA GLY A 282 31.93 -32.22 5.87
C GLY A 282 33.03 -32.24 6.93
N GLN A 283 32.82 -32.96 8.03
CA GLN A 283 33.87 -33.60 8.83
C GLN A 283 33.55 -35.09 8.92
#